data_AF-A0A8J8FS79-F1
#
_entry.id   AF-A0A8J8FS79-F1
#
_cell.length_a   1.000
_cell.length_b   1.000
_cell.length_c   1.000
_cell.angle_alpha   90.00
_cell.angle_beta   90.00
_cell.angle_gamma   90.00
#
_symmetry.space_group_name_H-M   'P 1'
#
loop_
_entity.id
_entity.type
_entity.pdbx_description
1 polymer ?
#
loop_
_entity_poly.entity_id
_entity_poly.type
_entity_poly.pdbx_seq_one_letter_code
_entity_poly.pdbx_strand_id
1 'polypeptide(L)'
;MDSLFNPPIPIALGEFYKTLLSVSGVLFAIAFAAMLFVLQSGFSSFKYSRRMFLELYLHFGRQLLYTLAYLTAAPFVILYFPENTHIISWVYLLYLIHFLHATLDYAKEEGYILTLQSSGFVPRHYGRIRTYFRYIKNRGILRNALFLFPVICFLIYPYILSVLENWSLYLTKKAVFYSCIIPLFYTLYKVTKFIPEFFMYTGMELSSHTSEVKQEKSEEEKIKARNENIALKEYLVNHGLDELSALSPYEFIDGELFINFLENKDNEEAWFNINVSITNSTPELIRAEVLKYAHRLTRLLNNSKVDINTFVLSFHIQVGEQSSRNMFFRVTRSELENIFVAGRDEAEDMASIKNVLFDELFR
;
A
#
# COMPACT_ATOMS: atom_id res chain seq x y z
N MET A 1 9.72 -38.73 -9.07
CA MET A 1 8.41 -38.09 -9.32
C MET A 1 7.30 -38.78 -8.54
N ASP A 2 7.32 -40.12 -8.42
CA ASP A 2 6.29 -40.89 -7.70
C ASP A 2 6.07 -40.48 -6.23
N SER A 3 7.12 -40.07 -5.52
CA SER A 3 7.00 -39.59 -4.13
C SER A 3 6.28 -38.24 -3.98
N LEU A 4 6.25 -37.42 -5.03
CA LEU A 4 5.63 -36.09 -5.00
C LEU A 4 4.11 -36.17 -5.19
N PHE A 5 3.66 -37.14 -5.99
CA PHE A 5 2.25 -37.36 -6.34
C PHE A 5 1.57 -38.40 -5.45
N ASN A 6 2.34 -39.23 -4.73
CA ASN A 6 1.81 -40.13 -3.71
C ASN A 6 2.62 -40.02 -2.41
N PRO A 7 2.54 -38.87 -1.72
CA PRO A 7 3.37 -38.62 -0.56
C PRO A 7 2.84 -39.34 0.70
N PRO A 8 3.69 -39.70 1.66
CA PRO A 8 3.33 -40.56 2.79
C PRO A 8 2.47 -39.83 3.83
N ILE A 9 1.49 -40.54 4.41
CA ILE A 9 0.69 -40.04 5.54
C ILE A 9 1.27 -40.62 6.84
N PRO A 10 1.44 -39.82 7.91
CA PRO A 10 1.87 -40.35 9.20
C PRO A 10 0.83 -41.32 9.79
N ILE A 11 1.32 -42.33 10.51
CA ILE A 11 0.50 -43.40 11.08
C ILE A 11 -0.43 -42.85 12.19
N ALA A 12 -0.02 -41.80 12.91
CA ALA A 12 -0.74 -41.20 14.04
C ALA A 12 -1.35 -39.81 13.70
N LEU A 13 -2.27 -39.75 12.74
CA LEU A 13 -2.93 -38.49 12.33
C LEU A 13 -3.64 -37.76 13.47
N GLY A 14 -4.30 -38.49 14.39
CA GLY A 14 -5.02 -37.88 15.51
C GLY A 14 -4.10 -37.13 16.48
N GLU A 15 -2.93 -37.68 16.79
CA GLU A 15 -1.92 -37.03 17.64
C GLU A 15 -1.30 -35.81 16.95
N PHE A 16 -1.07 -35.92 15.64
CA PHE A 16 -0.62 -34.79 14.82
C PHE A 16 -1.59 -33.60 14.93
N TYR A 17 -2.89 -33.82 14.71
CA TYR A 17 -3.88 -32.75 14.77
C TYR A 17 -4.08 -32.18 16.18
N LYS A 18 -4.00 -33.01 17.23
CA LYS A 18 -4.02 -32.52 18.63
C LYS A 18 -2.84 -31.59 18.92
N THR A 19 -1.65 -32.00 18.49
CA THR A 19 -0.42 -31.20 18.68
C THR A 19 -0.49 -29.92 17.86
N LEU A 20 -0.91 -30.01 16.60
CA LEU A 20 -1.06 -28.86 15.72
C LEU A 20 -2.07 -27.85 16.27
N LEU A 21 -3.23 -28.31 16.74
CA LEU A 21 -4.24 -27.44 17.36
C LEU A 21 -3.66 -26.64 18.53
N SER A 22 -2.94 -27.32 19.43
CA SER A 22 -2.31 -26.70 20.60
C SER A 22 -1.24 -25.67 20.19
N VAL A 23 -0.29 -26.08 19.33
CA VAL A 23 0.82 -25.23 18.91
C VAL A 23 0.33 -24.03 18.10
N SER A 24 -0.54 -24.24 17.12
CA SER A 24 -1.08 -23.16 16.28
C SER A 24 -1.96 -22.20 17.08
N GLY A 25 -2.75 -22.69 18.04
CA GLY A 25 -3.52 -21.83 18.94
C GLY A 25 -2.64 -20.91 19.79
N VAL A 26 -1.56 -21.45 20.38
CA VAL A 26 -0.59 -20.65 21.15
C VAL A 26 0.14 -19.65 20.26
N LEU A 27 0.64 -20.08 19.09
CA LEU A 27 1.31 -19.19 18.15
C LEU A 27 0.37 -18.10 17.62
N PHE A 28 -0.91 -18.41 17.39
CA PHE A 28 -1.91 -17.42 16.98
C PHE A 28 -2.06 -16.32 18.02
N ALA A 29 -2.21 -16.68 19.31
CA ALA A 29 -2.34 -15.72 20.39
C ALA A 29 -1.07 -14.85 20.54
N ILE A 30 0.11 -15.46 20.48
CA ILE A 30 1.39 -14.74 20.56
C ILE A 30 1.56 -13.79 19.37
N ALA A 31 1.31 -14.27 18.14
CA ALA A 31 1.42 -13.45 16.94
C ALA A 31 0.42 -12.28 16.95
N PHE A 32 -0.81 -12.52 17.41
CA PHE A 32 -1.82 -11.49 17.56
C PHE A 32 -1.40 -10.42 18.59
N ALA A 33 -0.90 -10.85 19.76
CA ALA A 33 -0.40 -9.95 20.78
C ALA A 33 0.82 -9.14 20.29
N ALA A 34 1.76 -9.78 19.60
CA ALA A 34 2.93 -9.11 19.02
C ALA A 34 2.52 -8.09 17.96
N MET A 35 1.57 -8.43 17.07
CA MET A 35 1.03 -7.50 16.09
C MET A 35 0.34 -6.30 16.75
N LEU A 36 -0.47 -6.52 17.78
CA LEU A 36 -1.09 -5.42 18.53
C LEU A 36 -0.04 -4.51 19.19
N PHE A 37 0.96 -5.10 19.85
CA PHE A 37 2.05 -4.34 20.46
C PHE A 37 2.80 -3.50 19.42
N VAL A 38 3.14 -4.07 18.27
CA VAL A 38 3.85 -3.33 17.23
C VAL A 38 2.97 -2.24 16.61
N LEU A 39 1.69 -2.51 16.35
CA LEU A 39 0.75 -1.50 15.85
C LEU A 39 0.52 -0.34 16.84
N GLN A 40 0.48 -0.63 18.15
CA GLN A 40 0.25 0.36 19.20
C GLN A 40 1.51 1.13 19.60
N SER A 41 2.66 0.45 19.71
CA SER A 41 3.89 0.99 20.29
C SER A 41 5.12 0.85 19.40
N GLY A 42 5.17 -0.15 18.52
CA GLY A 42 6.31 -0.38 17.63
C GLY A 42 6.45 0.66 16.50
N PHE A 43 5.36 1.37 16.14
CA PHE A 43 5.43 2.42 15.12
C PHE A 43 5.70 3.83 15.66
N SER A 44 5.80 4.02 16.98
CA SER A 44 6.28 5.30 17.52
C SER A 44 7.78 5.51 17.31
N SER A 45 8.54 4.45 16.95
CA SER A 45 9.96 4.54 16.66
C SER A 45 10.28 4.96 15.22
N PHE A 46 9.32 4.86 14.29
CA PHE A 46 9.47 5.35 12.92
C PHE A 46 9.37 6.87 12.95
N LYS A 47 10.40 7.56 12.46
CA LYS A 47 10.45 9.01 12.38
C LYS A 47 9.88 9.53 11.06
N TYR A 48 9.90 8.72 9.99
CA TYR A 48 9.49 9.09 8.63
C TYR A 48 8.71 7.97 7.92
N SER A 49 7.87 8.34 6.94
CA SER A 49 7.10 7.42 6.08
C SER A 49 6.34 6.33 6.84
N ARG A 50 5.94 6.63 8.09
CA ARG A 50 5.36 5.67 9.03
C ARG A 50 4.16 4.94 8.44
N ARG A 51 3.28 5.66 7.74
CA ARG A 51 2.07 5.09 7.12
C ARG A 51 2.39 4.02 6.09
N MET A 52 3.44 4.22 5.29
CA MET A 52 3.88 3.28 4.26
C MET A 52 4.36 1.95 4.87
N PHE A 53 5.24 2.01 5.87
CA PHE A 53 5.76 0.79 6.53
C PHE A 53 4.72 0.13 7.45
N LEU A 54 3.84 0.92 8.07
CA LEU A 54 2.70 0.42 8.85
C LEU A 54 1.79 -0.46 8.00
N GLU A 55 1.41 0.01 6.81
CA GLU A 55 0.53 -0.74 5.91
C GLU A 55 1.20 -2.03 5.44
N LEU A 56 2.48 -1.99 5.04
CA LEU A 56 3.25 -3.19 4.68
C LEU A 56 3.23 -4.24 5.80
N TYR A 57 3.56 -3.82 7.02
CA TYR A 57 3.65 -4.70 8.18
C TYR A 57 2.27 -5.26 8.59
N LEU A 58 1.22 -4.45 8.47
CA LEU A 58 -0.15 -4.88 8.72
C LEU A 58 -0.56 -6.02 7.77
N HIS A 59 -0.22 -5.92 6.49
CA HIS A 59 -0.50 -6.99 5.52
C HIS A 59 0.35 -8.25 5.77
N PHE A 60 1.60 -8.09 6.20
CA PHE A 60 2.44 -9.20 6.64
C PHE A 60 1.84 -9.95 7.84
N GLY A 61 1.42 -9.21 8.87
CA GLY A 61 0.76 -9.79 10.04
C GLY A 61 -0.57 -10.47 9.69
N ARG A 62 -1.37 -9.88 8.79
CA ARG A 62 -2.62 -10.51 8.31
C ARG A 62 -2.37 -11.88 7.68
N GLN A 63 -1.32 -12.04 6.85
CA GLN A 63 -0.97 -13.33 6.27
C GLN A 63 -0.66 -14.37 7.37
N LEU A 64 0.13 -13.98 8.36
CA LEU A 64 0.50 -14.85 9.48
C LEU A 64 -0.73 -15.26 10.29
N LEU A 65 -1.60 -14.30 10.63
CA LEU A 65 -2.81 -14.53 11.40
C LEU A 65 -3.82 -15.41 10.64
N TYR A 66 -4.04 -15.18 9.35
CA TYR A 66 -4.92 -16.05 8.55
C TYR A 66 -4.39 -17.48 8.46
N THR A 67 -3.07 -17.64 8.32
CA THR A 67 -2.46 -18.97 8.29
C THR A 67 -2.61 -19.69 9.61
N LEU A 68 -2.31 -19.02 10.72
CA LEU A 68 -2.47 -19.59 12.06
C LEU A 68 -3.93 -19.88 12.41
N ALA A 69 -4.87 -18.99 12.04
CA ALA A 69 -6.29 -19.21 12.22
C ALA A 69 -6.78 -20.45 11.46
N TYR A 70 -6.33 -20.64 10.21
CA TYR A 70 -6.61 -21.85 9.46
C TYR A 70 -6.02 -23.10 10.13
N LEU A 71 -4.75 -23.03 10.58
CA LEU A 71 -4.08 -24.13 11.27
C LEU A 71 -4.67 -24.44 12.66
N THR A 72 -5.48 -23.56 13.23
CA THR A 72 -6.29 -23.85 14.42
C THR A 72 -7.66 -24.42 14.04
N ALA A 73 -8.34 -23.81 13.08
CA ALA A 73 -9.69 -24.20 12.67
C ALA A 73 -9.72 -25.59 12.01
N ALA A 74 -8.80 -25.89 11.10
CA ALA A 74 -8.81 -27.16 10.37
C ALA A 74 -8.58 -28.36 11.31
N PRO A 75 -7.57 -28.40 12.20
CA PRO A 75 -7.41 -29.49 13.17
C PRO A 75 -8.58 -29.61 14.15
N PHE A 76 -9.18 -28.51 14.57
CA PHE A 76 -10.40 -28.54 15.39
C PHE A 76 -11.52 -29.28 14.65
N VAL A 77 -11.81 -28.90 13.41
CA VAL A 77 -12.86 -29.57 12.61
C VAL A 77 -12.54 -31.04 12.41
N ILE A 78 -11.27 -31.40 12.16
CA ILE A 78 -10.86 -32.80 11.96
C ILE A 78 -11.04 -33.64 13.23
N LEU A 79 -10.72 -33.09 14.40
CA LEU A 79 -10.79 -33.82 15.67
C LEU A 79 -12.22 -34.00 16.17
N TYR A 80 -13.09 -32.99 15.97
CA TYR A 80 -14.45 -33.00 16.51
C TYR A 80 -15.52 -33.37 15.47
N PHE A 81 -15.22 -33.23 14.16
CA PHE A 81 -16.12 -33.55 13.05
C PHE A 81 -15.40 -34.36 11.93
N PRO A 82 -14.80 -35.52 12.25
CA PRO A 82 -13.87 -36.25 11.37
C PRO A 82 -14.48 -36.74 10.05
N GLU A 83 -15.79 -36.88 9.97
CA GLU A 83 -16.49 -37.35 8.77
C GLU A 83 -16.86 -36.22 7.80
N ASN A 84 -16.73 -34.95 8.21
CA ASN A 84 -17.22 -33.82 7.43
C ASN A 84 -16.09 -33.12 6.65
N THR A 85 -15.58 -33.80 5.63
CA THR A 85 -14.53 -33.29 4.72
C THR A 85 -14.99 -32.06 3.91
N HIS A 86 -16.30 -31.87 3.74
CA HIS A 86 -16.87 -30.70 3.08
C HIS A 86 -16.61 -29.41 3.86
N ILE A 87 -16.81 -29.43 5.18
CA ILE A 87 -16.54 -28.26 6.04
C ILE A 87 -15.06 -27.88 5.96
N ILE A 88 -14.16 -28.86 6.04
CA ILE A 88 -12.70 -28.62 5.98
C ILE A 88 -12.31 -28.01 4.63
N SER A 89 -12.84 -28.55 3.53
CA SER A 89 -12.60 -28.01 2.19
C SER A 89 -13.08 -26.57 2.04
N TRP A 90 -14.22 -26.24 2.66
CA TRP A 90 -14.77 -24.89 2.64
C TRP A 90 -13.94 -23.91 3.50
N VAL A 91 -13.54 -24.32 4.71
CA VAL A 91 -12.61 -23.56 5.57
C VAL A 91 -11.29 -23.33 4.84
N TYR A 92 -10.80 -24.33 4.10
CA TYR A 92 -9.60 -24.19 3.29
C TYR A 92 -9.74 -23.18 2.16
N LEU A 93 -10.85 -23.23 1.42
CA LEU A 93 -11.14 -22.26 0.36
C LEU A 93 -11.21 -20.83 0.90
N LEU A 94 -11.87 -20.62 2.04
CA LEU A 94 -11.90 -19.31 2.69
C LEU A 94 -10.49 -18.84 3.08
N TYR A 95 -9.70 -19.71 3.70
CA TYR A 95 -8.31 -19.41 4.05
C TYR A 95 -7.52 -18.97 2.81
N LEU A 96 -7.62 -19.72 1.71
CA LEU A 96 -6.91 -19.42 0.47
C LEU A 96 -7.28 -18.05 -0.12
N ILE A 97 -8.56 -17.68 -0.13
CA ILE A 97 -9.02 -16.38 -0.63
C ILE A 97 -8.45 -15.24 0.22
N HIS A 98 -8.57 -15.34 1.54
CA HIS A 98 -8.11 -14.30 2.47
C HIS A 98 -6.57 -14.20 2.48
N PHE A 99 -5.89 -15.33 2.43
CA PHE A 99 -4.44 -15.40 2.31
C PHE A 99 -3.98 -14.75 1.00
N LEU A 100 -4.53 -15.16 -0.14
CA LEU A 100 -4.17 -14.61 -1.45
C LEU A 100 -4.37 -13.09 -1.49
N HIS A 101 -5.48 -12.59 -0.96
CA HIS A 101 -5.74 -11.15 -0.88
C HIS A 101 -4.68 -10.42 -0.04
N ALA A 102 -4.38 -10.91 1.17
CA ALA A 102 -3.35 -10.33 2.03
C ALA A 102 -1.94 -10.43 1.42
N THR A 103 -1.70 -11.48 0.64
CA THR A 103 -0.48 -11.69 -0.14
C THR A 103 -0.36 -10.65 -1.26
N LEU A 104 -1.37 -10.48 -2.10
CA LEU A 104 -1.33 -9.47 -3.16
C LEU A 104 -1.19 -8.05 -2.60
N ASP A 105 -1.87 -7.72 -1.49
CA ASP A 105 -1.76 -6.41 -0.86
C ASP A 105 -0.35 -6.14 -0.35
N TYR A 106 0.25 -7.08 0.37
CA TYR A 106 1.64 -6.97 0.82
C TYR A 106 2.60 -6.75 -0.35
N ALA A 107 2.43 -7.47 -1.47
CA ALA A 107 3.23 -7.25 -2.66
C ALA A 107 3.03 -5.85 -3.23
N LYS A 108 1.80 -5.37 -3.30
CA LYS A 108 1.52 -4.02 -3.78
C LYS A 108 2.18 -2.97 -2.88
N GLU A 109 2.19 -3.17 -1.56
CA GLU A 109 2.87 -2.28 -0.62
C GLU A 109 4.39 -2.30 -0.73
N GLU A 110 5.01 -3.48 -0.81
CA GLU A 110 6.45 -3.57 -1.02
C GLU A 110 6.85 -2.95 -2.37
N GLY A 111 6.04 -3.19 -3.41
CA GLY A 111 6.21 -2.61 -4.73
C GLY A 111 6.10 -1.10 -4.75
N TYR A 112 5.21 -0.52 -3.94
CA TYR A 112 5.10 0.94 -3.75
C TYR A 112 6.40 1.52 -3.19
N ILE A 113 6.92 0.94 -2.10
CA ILE A 113 8.17 1.39 -1.46
C ILE A 113 9.33 1.34 -2.45
N LEU A 114 9.48 0.21 -3.14
CA LEU A 114 10.53 0.03 -4.14
C LEU A 114 10.39 0.99 -5.32
N THR A 115 9.16 1.34 -5.69
CA THR A 115 8.91 2.32 -6.76
C THR A 115 9.44 3.69 -6.37
N LEU A 116 9.25 4.13 -5.12
CA LEU A 116 9.83 5.40 -4.63
C LEU A 116 11.36 5.40 -4.68
N GLN A 117 11.97 4.29 -4.26
CA GLN A 117 13.43 4.16 -4.14
C GLN A 117 14.15 3.73 -5.44
N SER A 118 13.44 3.64 -6.57
CA SER A 118 14.01 3.16 -7.84
C SER A 118 13.45 3.93 -9.05
N SER A 119 13.86 3.55 -10.26
CA SER A 119 13.33 4.09 -11.52
C SER A 119 11.93 3.56 -11.89
N GLY A 120 11.20 3.00 -10.91
CA GLY A 120 9.86 2.45 -11.13
C GLY A 120 8.87 3.56 -11.48
N PHE A 121 8.07 3.34 -12.53
CA PHE A 121 7.10 4.34 -13.01
C PHE A 121 5.68 3.80 -13.05
N VAL A 122 4.72 4.63 -12.66
CA VAL A 122 3.28 4.39 -12.74
C VAL A 122 2.62 5.47 -13.61
N PRO A 123 2.10 5.13 -14.79
CA PRO A 123 1.49 6.13 -15.67
C PRO A 123 0.27 6.81 -15.06
N ARG A 124 0.14 8.13 -15.27
CA ARG A 124 -0.98 8.96 -14.77
C ARG A 124 -2.37 8.43 -15.14
N HIS A 125 -2.50 7.84 -16.32
CA HIS A 125 -3.79 7.34 -16.83
C HIS A 125 -4.21 5.99 -16.23
N TYR A 126 -3.40 5.41 -15.33
CA TYR A 126 -3.74 4.15 -14.69
C TYR A 126 -4.81 4.37 -13.61
N GLY A 127 -5.95 3.69 -13.76
CA GLY A 127 -6.95 3.57 -12.70
C GLY A 127 -6.48 2.65 -11.56
N ARG A 128 -7.24 2.62 -10.46
CA ARG A 128 -6.91 1.92 -9.20
C ARG A 128 -6.38 0.49 -9.42
N ILE A 129 -7.05 -0.31 -10.25
CA ILE A 129 -6.69 -1.72 -10.51
C ILE A 129 -5.37 -1.84 -11.29
N ARG A 130 -5.16 -1.00 -12.32
CA ARG A 130 -3.92 -1.06 -13.12
C ARG A 130 -2.73 -0.60 -12.31
N THR A 131 -2.90 0.44 -11.50
CA THR A 131 -1.90 0.92 -10.55
C THR A 131 -1.52 -0.16 -9.54
N TYR A 132 -2.51 -0.88 -9.01
CA TYR A 132 -2.29 -2.01 -8.09
C TYR A 132 -1.32 -3.05 -8.66
N PHE A 133 -1.61 -3.59 -9.85
CA PHE A 133 -0.75 -4.59 -10.48
C PHE A 133 0.57 -4.00 -10.98
N ARG A 134 0.63 -2.70 -11.28
CA ARG A 134 1.87 -2.03 -11.65
C ARG A 134 2.87 -2.01 -10.50
N TYR A 135 2.44 -1.71 -9.27
CA TYR A 135 3.33 -1.78 -8.10
C TYR A 135 3.85 -3.20 -7.88
N ILE A 136 2.97 -4.21 -7.98
CA ILE A 136 3.40 -5.61 -7.88
C ILE A 136 4.46 -5.90 -8.94
N LYS A 137 4.23 -5.51 -10.19
CA LYS A 137 5.20 -5.68 -11.29
C LYS A 137 6.54 -5.00 -10.99
N ASN A 138 6.54 -3.81 -10.39
CA ASN A 138 7.74 -3.04 -10.08
C ASN A 138 8.67 -3.72 -9.06
N ARG A 139 8.21 -4.72 -8.31
CA ARG A 139 9.08 -5.55 -7.45
C ARG A 139 10.12 -6.38 -8.22
N GLY A 140 9.91 -6.58 -9.51
CA GLY A 140 10.74 -7.43 -10.35
C GLY A 140 10.29 -8.89 -10.39
N ILE A 141 10.64 -9.57 -11.48
CA ILE A 141 10.16 -10.91 -11.82
C ILE A 141 10.57 -11.94 -10.76
N LEU A 142 11.85 -11.92 -10.32
CA LEU A 142 12.36 -12.89 -9.36
C LEU A 142 11.67 -12.78 -8.00
N ARG A 143 11.49 -11.56 -7.48
CA ARG A 143 10.79 -11.33 -6.20
C ARG A 143 9.33 -11.76 -6.29
N ASN A 144 8.65 -11.47 -7.41
CA ASN A 144 7.28 -11.92 -7.61
C ASN A 144 7.16 -13.45 -7.76
N ALA A 145 8.11 -14.11 -8.42
CA ALA A 145 8.13 -15.57 -8.53
C ALA A 145 8.33 -16.24 -7.16
N LEU A 146 9.31 -15.78 -6.37
CA LEU A 146 9.53 -16.27 -5.00
C LEU A 146 8.32 -15.99 -4.10
N PHE A 147 7.64 -14.87 -4.32
CA PHE A 147 6.47 -14.46 -3.56
C PHE A 147 5.21 -15.29 -3.87
N LEU A 148 5.01 -15.68 -5.13
CA LEU A 148 3.89 -16.51 -5.56
C LEU A 148 4.14 -18.01 -5.28
N PHE A 149 5.38 -18.42 -5.05
CA PHE A 149 5.70 -19.82 -4.79
C PHE A 149 4.92 -20.43 -3.60
N PRO A 150 4.86 -19.80 -2.42
CA PRO A 150 4.02 -20.28 -1.31
C PRO A 150 2.53 -20.37 -1.68
N VAL A 151 2.03 -19.39 -2.45
CA VAL A 151 0.63 -19.36 -2.93
C VAL A 151 0.33 -20.56 -3.83
N ILE A 152 1.26 -20.88 -4.74
CA ILE A 152 1.16 -22.05 -5.62
C ILE A 152 1.20 -23.33 -4.78
N CYS A 153 2.12 -23.44 -3.82
CA CYS A 153 2.20 -24.61 -2.94
C CYS A 153 0.94 -24.80 -2.09
N PHE A 154 0.32 -23.72 -1.61
CA PHE A 154 -0.91 -23.79 -0.85
C PHE A 154 -2.08 -24.11 -1.77
N LEU A 155 -2.32 -23.33 -2.83
CA LEU A 155 -3.47 -23.54 -3.70
C LEU A 155 -3.42 -24.90 -4.40
N ILE A 156 -2.33 -25.18 -5.11
CA ILE A 156 -2.35 -26.20 -6.14
C ILE A 156 -2.07 -27.58 -5.56
N TYR A 157 -1.17 -27.70 -4.58
CA TYR A 157 -0.70 -29.02 -4.14
C TYR A 157 -1.77 -29.87 -3.43
N PRO A 158 -2.52 -29.37 -2.43
CA PRO A 158 -3.60 -30.15 -1.79
C PRO A 158 -4.74 -30.50 -2.76
N TYR A 159 -5.08 -29.63 -3.71
CA TYR A 159 -6.08 -29.94 -4.73
C TYR A 159 -5.56 -30.97 -5.74
N ILE A 160 -4.29 -30.93 -6.16
CA ILE A 160 -3.68 -31.98 -6.99
C ILE A 160 -3.80 -33.33 -6.30
N LEU A 161 -3.46 -33.43 -5.01
CA LEU A 161 -3.59 -34.68 -4.25
C LEU A 161 -5.04 -35.19 -4.21
N SER A 162 -6.00 -34.28 -4.07
CA SER A 162 -7.43 -34.62 -4.03
C SER A 162 -7.95 -35.13 -5.37
N VAL A 163 -7.53 -34.48 -6.47
CA VAL A 163 -7.90 -34.86 -7.83
C VAL A 163 -7.27 -36.20 -8.22
N LEU A 164 -6.02 -36.44 -7.86
CA LEU A 164 -5.32 -37.70 -8.16
C LEU A 164 -5.93 -38.90 -7.42
N GLU A 165 -6.43 -38.71 -6.19
CA GLU A 165 -7.02 -39.79 -5.42
C GLU A 165 -8.47 -40.07 -5.82
N ASN A 166 -9.32 -39.04 -5.89
CA ASN A 166 -10.78 -39.20 -5.98
C ASN A 166 -11.44 -38.41 -7.12
N TRP A 167 -10.69 -37.75 -8.01
CA TRP A 167 -11.23 -36.86 -9.05
C TRP A 167 -12.21 -35.81 -8.51
N SER A 168 -11.94 -35.31 -7.30
CA SER A 168 -12.83 -34.40 -6.57
C SER A 168 -12.09 -33.13 -6.13
N LEU A 169 -12.83 -32.02 -6.09
CA LEU A 169 -12.36 -30.75 -5.51
C LEU A 169 -12.48 -30.73 -3.98
N TYR A 170 -13.10 -31.74 -3.37
CA TYR A 170 -13.10 -31.89 -1.91
C TYR A 170 -11.79 -32.50 -1.43
N LEU A 171 -11.24 -31.94 -0.35
CA LEU A 171 -9.98 -32.40 0.22
C LEU A 171 -10.13 -33.82 0.77
N THR A 172 -9.31 -34.74 0.27
CA THR A 172 -9.15 -36.08 0.85
C THR A 172 -8.37 -36.00 2.16
N LYS A 173 -8.38 -37.08 2.97
CA LYS A 173 -7.60 -37.13 4.23
C LYS A 173 -6.11 -36.80 4.00
N LYS A 174 -5.53 -37.29 2.89
CA LYS A 174 -4.16 -36.97 2.49
C LYS A 174 -4.02 -35.48 2.19
N ALA A 175 -4.89 -34.93 1.34
CA ALA A 175 -4.86 -33.52 0.98
C ALA A 175 -5.04 -32.60 2.19
N VAL A 176 -5.90 -32.95 3.14
CA VAL A 176 -6.09 -32.21 4.39
C VAL A 176 -4.80 -32.18 5.21
N PHE A 177 -4.09 -33.30 5.35
CA PHE A 177 -2.79 -33.32 6.01
C PHE A 177 -1.79 -32.36 5.36
N TYR A 178 -1.68 -32.39 4.02
CA TYR A 178 -0.76 -31.51 3.30
C TYR A 178 -1.18 -30.03 3.31
N SER A 179 -2.48 -29.77 3.32
CA SER A 179 -3.03 -28.42 3.50
C SER A 179 -2.67 -27.83 4.86
N CYS A 180 -2.34 -28.64 5.87
CA CYS A 180 -1.91 -28.18 7.19
C CYS A 180 -0.39 -28.10 7.33
N ILE A 181 0.35 -29.11 6.85
CA ILE A 181 1.81 -29.16 7.05
C ILE A 181 2.55 -28.09 6.23
N ILE A 182 2.09 -27.80 5.00
CA ILE A 182 2.77 -26.85 4.11
C ILE A 182 2.63 -25.42 4.65
N PRO A 183 1.43 -24.94 5.05
CA PRO A 183 1.32 -23.64 5.70
C PRO A 183 1.98 -23.58 7.07
N LEU A 184 2.10 -24.69 7.81
CA LEU A 184 2.86 -24.73 9.05
C LEU A 184 4.34 -24.39 8.81
N PHE A 185 4.99 -25.04 7.84
CA PHE A 185 6.39 -24.74 7.51
C PHE A 185 6.59 -23.30 7.05
N TYR A 186 5.67 -22.79 6.24
CA TYR A 186 5.69 -21.38 5.82
C TYR A 186 5.52 -20.42 7.00
N THR A 187 4.61 -20.72 7.93
CA THR A 187 4.39 -19.94 9.15
C THR A 187 5.66 -19.90 10.00
N LEU A 188 6.30 -21.05 10.23
CA LEU A 188 7.56 -21.12 10.96
C LEU A 188 8.65 -20.26 10.29
N TYR A 189 8.81 -20.40 8.97
CA TYR A 189 9.71 -19.53 8.21
C TYR A 189 9.38 -18.04 8.39
N LYS A 190 8.10 -17.66 8.27
CA LYS A 190 7.66 -16.27 8.40
C LYS A 190 7.85 -15.71 9.81
N VAL A 191 7.60 -16.50 10.86
CA VAL A 191 7.85 -16.10 12.25
C VAL A 191 9.34 -15.84 12.48
N THR A 192 10.25 -16.66 11.94
CA THR A 192 11.70 -16.39 12.05
C THR A 192 12.13 -15.13 11.31
N LYS A 193 11.39 -14.73 10.27
CA LYS A 193 11.64 -13.51 9.48
C LYS A 193 10.95 -12.28 10.05
N PHE A 194 9.97 -12.43 10.93
CA PHE A 194 9.18 -11.34 11.52
C PHE A 194 10.03 -10.23 12.12
N ILE A 195 10.99 -10.59 12.99
CA ILE A 195 11.87 -9.62 13.66
C ILE A 195 12.95 -9.08 12.70
N PRO A 196 13.67 -9.91 11.92
CA PRO A 196 14.64 -9.41 10.94
C PRO A 196 14.04 -8.51 9.84
N GLU A 197 12.84 -8.82 9.34
CA GLU A 197 12.15 -7.97 8.36
C GLU A 197 11.77 -6.62 8.98
N PHE A 198 11.27 -6.61 10.22
CA PHE A 198 11.04 -5.37 10.96
C PHE A 198 12.30 -4.51 11.04
N PHE A 199 13.44 -5.07 11.46
CA PHE A 199 14.71 -4.34 11.53
C PHE A 199 15.26 -3.95 10.16
N MET A 200 15.08 -4.77 9.11
CA MET A 200 15.42 -4.35 7.75
C MET A 200 14.60 -3.13 7.33
N TYR A 201 13.29 -3.10 7.60
CA TYR A 201 12.46 -1.95 7.20
C TYR A 201 12.81 -0.69 7.98
N THR A 202 13.05 -0.80 9.28
CA THR A 202 13.62 0.31 10.08
C THR A 202 15.01 0.70 9.57
N GLY A 203 15.83 -0.27 9.16
CA GLY A 203 17.14 -0.02 8.57
C GLY A 203 17.05 0.63 7.18
N MET A 204 16.03 0.32 6.37
CA MET A 204 15.77 0.97 5.08
C MET A 204 15.36 2.43 5.29
N GLU A 205 14.55 2.73 6.31
CA GLU A 205 14.26 4.10 6.75
C GLU A 205 15.55 4.82 7.18
N LEU A 206 16.42 4.15 7.95
CA LEU A 206 17.66 4.74 8.47
C LEU A 206 18.72 4.93 7.37
N SER A 207 18.83 4.00 6.43
CA SER A 207 19.86 3.99 5.38
C SER A 207 19.51 4.79 4.14
N SER A 208 18.22 5.07 3.89
CA SER A 208 17.85 6.08 2.89
C SER A 208 18.31 7.49 3.31
N HIS A 209 18.71 7.69 4.57
CA HIS A 209 19.05 9.01 5.10
C HIS A 209 20.30 8.99 6.01
N THR A 210 21.48 9.07 5.41
CA THR A 210 22.73 9.33 6.13
C THR A 210 22.74 10.77 6.66
N SER A 211 22.29 10.96 7.89
CA SER A 211 22.67 12.07 8.75
C SER A 211 22.42 11.65 10.20
N GLU A 212 23.39 10.91 10.76
CA GLU A 212 23.50 10.76 12.22
C GLU A 212 23.84 12.12 12.80
N VAL A 213 22.85 12.86 13.28
CA VAL A 213 23.11 13.97 14.21
C VAL A 213 22.11 13.89 15.35
N LYS A 214 22.64 13.78 16.56
CA LYS A 214 21.89 14.05 17.79
C LYS A 214 21.49 15.52 17.76
N GLN A 215 20.24 15.82 17.40
CA GLN A 215 19.75 17.20 17.28
C GLN A 215 18.51 17.43 18.13
N GLU A 216 18.35 18.69 18.55
CA GLU A 216 17.24 19.17 19.38
C GLU A 216 15.89 18.93 18.68
N LYS A 217 14.82 18.69 19.45
CA LYS A 217 13.47 18.34 18.94
C LYS A 217 12.95 19.24 17.80
N SER A 218 13.28 20.54 17.82
CA SER A 218 12.89 21.51 16.79
C SER A 218 13.58 21.26 15.44
N GLU A 219 14.83 20.80 15.43
CA GLU A 219 15.52 20.43 14.18
C GLU A 219 15.04 19.07 13.66
N GLU A 220 14.68 18.13 14.55
CA GLU A 220 14.10 16.84 14.15
C GLU A 220 12.77 17.01 13.39
N GLU A 221 11.88 17.92 13.83
CA GLU A 221 10.60 18.20 13.16
C GLU A 221 10.78 18.82 11.76
N LYS A 222 11.80 19.69 11.60
CA LYS A 222 12.14 20.27 10.29
C LYS A 222 12.70 19.24 9.33
N ILE A 223 13.60 18.39 9.81
CA ILE A 223 14.13 17.27 9.02
C ILE A 223 12.98 16.32 8.64
N LYS A 224 12.03 16.08 9.55
CA LYS A 224 10.76 15.36 9.29
C LYS A 224 9.99 15.94 8.12
N ALA A 225 9.64 17.22 8.19
CA ALA A 225 8.88 17.88 7.13
C ALA A 225 9.61 17.82 5.79
N ARG A 226 10.94 18.05 5.77
CA ARG A 226 11.75 18.00 4.56
C ARG A 226 11.77 16.61 3.92
N ASN A 227 11.96 15.56 4.71
CA ASN A 227 12.00 14.19 4.19
C ASN A 227 10.64 13.73 3.64
N GLU A 228 9.54 14.11 4.28
CA GLU A 228 8.20 13.83 3.75
C GLU A 228 7.95 14.59 2.43
N ASN A 229 8.46 15.82 2.31
CA ASN A 229 8.40 16.57 1.04
C ASN A 229 9.25 15.91 -0.06
N ILE A 230 10.43 15.38 0.25
CA ILE A 230 11.26 14.62 -0.71
C ILE A 230 10.51 13.36 -1.17
N ALA A 231 9.99 12.57 -0.25
CA ALA A 231 9.21 11.38 -0.58
C ALA A 231 7.96 11.72 -1.42
N LEU A 232 7.32 12.86 -1.14
CA LEU A 232 6.19 13.35 -1.93
C LEU A 232 6.62 13.72 -3.35
N LYS A 233 7.75 14.40 -3.51
CA LYS A 233 8.30 14.73 -4.83
C LYS A 233 8.61 13.48 -5.64
N GLU A 234 9.31 12.51 -5.06
CA GLU A 234 9.60 11.23 -5.71
C GLU A 234 8.32 10.50 -6.11
N TYR A 235 7.32 10.48 -5.22
CA TYR A 235 6.00 9.95 -5.53
C TYR A 235 5.39 10.64 -6.75
N LEU A 236 5.35 11.97 -6.77
CA LEU A 236 4.73 12.72 -7.86
C LEU A 236 5.46 12.51 -9.20
N VAL A 237 6.79 12.51 -9.21
CA VAL A 237 7.61 12.22 -10.40
C VAL A 237 7.37 10.80 -10.90
N ASN A 238 7.34 9.81 -10.01
CA ASN A 238 7.10 8.41 -10.37
C ASN A 238 5.66 8.14 -10.84
N HIS A 239 4.73 9.03 -10.50
CA HIS A 239 3.37 9.05 -11.02
C HIS A 239 3.23 9.95 -12.25
N GLY A 240 4.36 10.40 -12.80
CA GLY A 240 4.48 11.08 -14.06
C GLY A 240 4.25 12.56 -14.04
N LEU A 241 4.23 13.25 -12.89
CA LEU A 241 4.03 14.71 -12.79
C LEU A 241 5.26 15.50 -13.32
N ASP A 242 5.45 15.48 -14.64
CA ASP A 242 6.56 16.09 -15.36
C ASP A 242 6.61 17.61 -15.21
N GLU A 243 5.47 18.28 -15.04
CA GLU A 243 5.39 19.72 -14.84
C GLU A 243 5.96 20.22 -13.50
N LEU A 244 6.50 19.33 -12.65
CA LEU A 244 7.37 19.71 -11.53
C LEU A 244 8.70 20.32 -11.96
N SER A 245 9.07 20.18 -13.24
CA SER A 245 10.22 20.82 -13.85
C SER A 245 9.75 21.92 -14.81
N ALA A 246 10.33 23.11 -14.69
CA ALA A 246 10.08 24.21 -15.62
C ALA A 246 10.49 23.87 -17.08
N LEU A 247 11.29 22.82 -17.28
CA LEU A 247 11.72 22.36 -18.61
C LEU A 247 10.67 21.51 -19.32
N SER A 248 9.62 21.07 -18.62
CA SER A 248 8.56 20.20 -19.14
C SER A 248 7.19 20.72 -18.74
N PRO A 249 6.76 21.89 -19.26
CA PRO A 249 5.47 22.48 -18.93
C PRO A 249 4.30 21.60 -19.40
N TYR A 250 3.21 21.67 -18.66
CA TYR A 250 1.92 21.07 -19.02
C TYR A 250 1.14 22.05 -19.90
N GLU A 251 0.62 21.56 -21.02
CA GLU A 251 -0.27 22.33 -21.89
C GLU A 251 -1.57 22.68 -21.15
N PHE A 252 -1.80 23.98 -20.93
CA PHE A 252 -2.92 24.48 -20.14
C PHE A 252 -3.69 25.53 -20.94
N ILE A 253 -4.90 25.17 -21.38
CA ILE A 253 -5.73 25.97 -22.29
C ILE A 253 -4.98 26.24 -23.61
N ASP A 254 -4.49 27.45 -23.82
CA ASP A 254 -3.75 27.95 -24.98
C ASP A 254 -2.30 28.33 -24.61
N GLY A 255 -1.85 27.95 -23.41
CA GLY A 255 -0.52 28.22 -22.91
C GLY A 255 0.02 27.10 -22.03
N GLU A 256 0.75 27.46 -20.98
CA GLU A 256 1.61 26.54 -20.25
C GLU A 256 1.46 26.67 -18.74
N LEU A 257 1.56 25.53 -18.05
CA LEU A 257 1.56 25.41 -16.60
C LEU A 257 2.81 24.68 -16.15
N PHE A 258 3.53 25.23 -15.18
CA PHE A 258 4.60 24.54 -14.48
C PHE A 258 4.51 24.74 -12.97
N ILE A 259 5.04 23.79 -12.21
CA ILE A 259 4.99 23.76 -10.76
C ILE A 259 6.39 23.96 -10.20
N ASN A 260 6.52 24.94 -9.32
CA ASN A 260 7.65 25.05 -8.41
C ASN A 260 7.24 24.47 -7.05
N PHE A 261 7.67 23.23 -6.78
CA PHE A 261 7.45 22.57 -5.50
C PHE A 261 8.51 22.99 -4.47
N LEU A 262 8.08 23.58 -3.35
CA LEU A 262 8.97 24.13 -2.33
C LEU A 262 9.47 23.05 -1.37
N GLU A 263 10.29 22.13 -1.89
CA GLU A 263 10.85 20.97 -1.19
C GLU A 263 11.63 21.33 0.09
N ASN A 264 12.37 22.44 0.08
CA ASN A 264 13.27 22.84 1.18
C ASN A 264 12.59 23.75 2.22
N LYS A 265 11.26 23.88 2.19
CA LYS A 265 10.55 24.69 3.18
C LYS A 265 10.39 23.87 4.46
N ASP A 266 10.87 24.40 5.59
CA ASP A 266 10.75 23.82 6.95
C ASP A 266 9.30 23.84 7.49
N ASN A 267 8.29 23.73 6.62
CA ASN A 267 6.88 23.78 6.99
C ASN A 267 6.29 22.37 6.98
N GLU A 268 5.38 22.08 7.92
CA GLU A 268 4.59 20.84 7.95
C GLU A 268 3.63 20.68 6.75
N GLU A 269 3.52 21.71 5.92
CA GLU A 269 2.67 21.74 4.75
C GLU A 269 3.49 21.61 3.48
N ALA A 270 2.97 20.88 2.51
CA ALA A 270 3.53 20.83 1.17
C ALA A 270 3.03 22.02 0.34
N TRP A 271 3.95 22.87 -0.13
CA TRP A 271 3.65 24.07 -0.89
C TRP A 271 3.99 23.91 -2.38
N PHE A 272 2.99 24.13 -3.22
CA PHE A 272 3.07 24.08 -4.67
C PHE A 272 2.78 25.46 -5.24
N ASN A 273 3.78 26.11 -5.81
CA ASN A 273 3.59 27.34 -6.57
C ASN A 273 3.40 26.96 -8.04
N ILE A 274 2.17 27.09 -8.53
CA ILE A 274 1.76 26.67 -9.86
C ILE A 274 1.69 27.93 -10.73
N ASN A 275 2.64 28.10 -11.64
CA ASN A 275 2.68 29.25 -12.53
C ASN A 275 1.97 28.87 -13.83
N VAL A 276 1.04 29.72 -14.25
CA VAL A 276 0.20 29.52 -15.42
C VAL A 276 0.35 30.74 -16.33
N SER A 277 0.73 30.50 -17.57
CA SER A 277 0.89 31.53 -18.61
C SER A 277 -0.09 31.24 -19.73
N ILE A 278 -1.04 32.15 -19.97
CA ILE A 278 -2.14 32.03 -20.92
C ILE A 278 -2.10 33.22 -21.87
N THR A 279 -2.44 33.05 -23.15
CA THR A 279 -2.43 34.19 -24.09
C THR A 279 -3.75 34.95 -24.03
N ASN A 280 -4.89 34.25 -24.09
CA ASN A 280 -6.20 34.86 -24.00
C ASN A 280 -7.28 33.82 -23.62
N SER A 281 -8.05 34.07 -22.57
CA SER A 281 -9.16 33.19 -22.15
C SER A 281 -10.15 33.92 -21.25
N THR A 282 -11.37 33.39 -21.15
CA THR A 282 -12.39 33.93 -20.25
C THR A 282 -12.10 33.53 -18.79
N PRO A 283 -12.40 34.39 -17.80
CA PRO A 283 -12.19 34.06 -16.39
C PRO A 283 -12.88 32.78 -15.93
N GLU A 284 -14.09 32.52 -16.46
CA GLU A 284 -14.87 31.30 -16.17
C GLU A 284 -14.16 30.03 -16.66
N LEU A 285 -13.60 30.06 -17.87
CA LEU A 285 -12.85 28.92 -18.42
C LEU A 285 -11.56 28.68 -17.61
N ILE A 286 -10.83 29.75 -17.27
CA ILE A 286 -9.62 29.68 -16.45
C ILE A 286 -9.94 29.04 -15.10
N ARG A 287 -11.01 29.49 -14.43
CA ARG A 287 -11.47 28.92 -13.16
C ARG A 287 -11.80 27.44 -13.30
N ALA A 288 -12.57 27.05 -14.31
CA ALA A 288 -12.97 25.67 -14.51
C ALA A 288 -11.75 24.75 -14.74
N GLU A 289 -10.79 25.18 -15.55
CA GLU A 289 -9.57 24.41 -15.81
C GLU A 289 -8.61 24.37 -14.61
N VAL A 290 -8.52 25.46 -13.82
CA VAL A 290 -7.76 25.45 -12.55
C VAL A 290 -8.40 24.46 -11.58
N LEU A 291 -9.73 24.44 -11.44
CA LEU A 291 -10.42 23.48 -10.58
C LEU A 291 -10.21 22.03 -11.04
N LYS A 292 -10.28 21.76 -12.35
CA LYS A 292 -9.97 20.43 -12.91
C LYS A 292 -8.53 20.01 -12.62
N TYR A 293 -7.57 20.92 -12.81
CA TYR A 293 -6.18 20.64 -12.52
C TYR A 293 -5.94 20.40 -11.03
N ALA A 294 -6.47 21.28 -10.16
CA ALA A 294 -6.39 21.16 -8.71
C ALA A 294 -7.01 19.85 -8.22
N HIS A 295 -8.16 19.45 -8.75
CA HIS A 295 -8.81 18.19 -8.46
C HIS A 295 -7.94 16.98 -8.84
N ARG A 296 -7.33 17.00 -10.04
CA ARG A 296 -6.42 15.95 -10.49
C ARG A 296 -5.16 15.86 -9.62
N LEU A 297 -4.54 17.00 -9.30
CA LEU A 297 -3.33 17.05 -8.47
C LEU A 297 -3.64 16.59 -7.05
N THR A 298 -4.70 17.11 -6.42
CA THR A 298 -5.09 16.72 -5.06
C THR A 298 -5.51 15.26 -4.96
N ARG A 299 -6.05 14.65 -6.03
CA ARG A 299 -6.25 13.19 -6.07
C ARG A 299 -4.94 12.42 -5.98
N LEU A 300 -3.90 12.86 -6.70
CA LEU A 300 -2.56 12.28 -6.58
C LEU A 300 -2.00 12.48 -5.17
N LEU A 301 -2.12 13.68 -4.61
CA LEU A 301 -1.68 13.99 -3.24
C LEU A 301 -2.39 13.13 -2.20
N ASN A 302 -3.70 12.91 -2.33
CA ASN A 302 -4.46 12.07 -1.42
C ASN A 302 -4.02 10.59 -1.46
N ASN A 303 -3.65 10.10 -2.65
CA ASN A 303 -3.17 8.74 -2.85
C ASN A 303 -1.72 8.52 -2.35
N SER A 304 -0.97 9.60 -2.10
CA SER A 304 0.38 9.51 -1.54
C SER A 304 0.34 9.03 -0.08
N LYS A 305 1.35 8.25 0.33
CA LYS A 305 1.45 7.69 1.70
C LYS A 305 2.39 8.46 2.62
N VAL A 306 2.76 9.67 2.23
CA VAL A 306 3.54 10.59 3.07
C VAL A 306 2.72 11.08 4.26
N ASP A 307 3.39 11.40 5.36
CA ASP A 307 2.81 11.91 6.60
C ASP A 307 2.57 13.44 6.54
N ILE A 308 2.09 13.93 5.39
CA ILE A 308 1.70 15.33 5.16
C ILE A 308 0.17 15.40 5.16
N ASN A 309 -0.35 16.28 6.01
CA ASN A 309 -1.79 16.43 6.24
C ASN A 309 -2.39 17.65 5.53
N THR A 310 -1.58 18.62 5.15
CA THR A 310 -2.05 19.86 4.51
C THR A 310 -1.24 20.14 3.25
N PHE A 311 -1.95 20.43 2.17
CA PHE A 311 -1.39 20.77 0.87
C PHE A 311 -1.84 22.19 0.49
N VAL A 312 -0.89 22.97 0.00
CA VAL A 312 -1.12 24.35 -0.41
C VAL A 312 -0.83 24.48 -1.90
N LEU A 313 -1.85 24.78 -2.69
CA LEU A 313 -1.74 25.06 -4.12
C LEU A 313 -1.94 26.56 -4.34
N SER A 314 -0.87 27.25 -4.75
CA SER A 314 -0.87 28.66 -5.08
C SER A 314 -0.74 28.81 -6.59
N PHE A 315 -1.83 29.11 -7.28
CA PHE A 315 -1.83 29.37 -8.72
C PHE A 315 -1.51 30.84 -8.96
N HIS A 316 -0.48 31.09 -9.76
CA HIS A 316 -0.07 32.40 -10.24
C HIS A 316 -0.38 32.47 -11.75
N ILE A 317 -1.47 33.16 -12.10
CA ILE A 317 -2.05 33.13 -13.44
C ILE A 317 -1.75 34.44 -14.15
N GLN A 318 -1.00 34.37 -15.24
CA GLN A 318 -0.71 35.48 -16.12
C GLN A 318 -1.47 35.32 -17.44
N VAL A 319 -2.26 36.34 -17.81
CA VAL A 319 -3.01 36.38 -19.07
C VAL A 319 -2.45 37.48 -19.96
N GLY A 320 -1.76 37.10 -21.03
CA GLY A 320 -1.03 38.01 -21.91
C GLY A 320 0.01 38.84 -21.13
N GLU A 321 0.00 40.16 -21.35
CA GLU A 321 0.89 41.11 -20.67
C GLU A 321 0.33 41.66 -19.34
N GLN A 322 -0.81 41.13 -18.86
CA GLN A 322 -1.43 41.59 -17.62
C GLN A 322 -0.65 41.13 -16.38
N SER A 323 -0.83 41.85 -15.27
CA SER A 323 -0.25 41.44 -13.99
C SER A 323 -0.82 40.11 -13.52
N SER A 324 0.03 39.26 -12.94
CA SER A 324 -0.38 37.95 -12.43
C SER A 324 -1.50 38.06 -11.38
N ARG A 325 -2.48 37.17 -11.46
CA ARG A 325 -3.61 37.02 -10.54
C ARG A 325 -3.53 35.67 -9.85
N ASN A 326 -4.05 35.60 -8.62
CA ASN A 326 -3.84 34.41 -7.79
C ASN A 326 -5.13 33.64 -7.53
N MET A 327 -5.03 32.32 -7.52
CA MET A 327 -6.01 31.43 -6.88
C MET A 327 -5.28 30.58 -5.85
N PHE A 328 -5.88 30.41 -4.69
CA PHE A 328 -5.25 29.73 -3.56
C PHE A 328 -6.15 28.63 -3.02
N PHE A 329 -5.56 27.44 -2.83
CA PHE A 329 -6.23 26.29 -2.23
C PHE A 329 -5.35 25.78 -1.09
N ARG A 330 -5.87 25.79 0.14
CA ARG A 330 -5.27 25.09 1.27
C ARG A 330 -6.19 23.97 1.69
N VAL A 331 -5.78 22.74 1.42
CA VAL A 331 -6.63 21.55 1.57
C VAL A 331 -6.01 20.60 2.56
N THR A 332 -6.83 20.06 3.45
CA THR A 332 -6.41 19.01 4.39
C THR A 332 -6.75 17.64 3.83
N ARG A 333 -6.00 16.61 4.24
CA ARG A 333 -6.23 15.23 3.80
C ARG A 333 -7.63 14.74 4.16
N SER A 334 -8.19 15.13 5.31
CA SER A 334 -9.56 14.81 5.69
C SER A 334 -10.61 15.48 4.78
N GLU A 335 -10.37 16.71 4.33
CA GLU A 335 -11.23 17.35 3.32
C GLU A 335 -11.16 16.62 1.98
N LEU A 336 -9.96 16.19 1.56
CA LEU A 336 -9.80 15.39 0.34
C LEU A 336 -10.49 14.03 0.44
N GLU A 337 -10.40 13.36 1.60
CA GLU A 337 -11.12 12.09 1.84
C GLU A 337 -12.64 12.26 1.70
N ASN A 338 -13.19 13.41 2.12
CA ASN A 338 -14.61 13.74 1.96
C ASN A 338 -15.02 14.04 0.51
N ILE A 339 -14.13 14.68 -0.26
CA ILE A 339 -14.34 14.93 -1.69
C ILE A 339 -14.31 13.59 -2.44
N PHE A 340 -13.28 12.79 -2.27
CA PHE A 340 -13.12 11.53 -3.02
C PHE A 340 -14.02 10.37 -2.52
N VAL A 341 -15.08 10.65 -1.76
CA VAL A 341 -16.13 9.68 -1.40
C VAL A 341 -16.93 9.29 -2.65
N ALA A 342 -17.36 8.02 -2.71
CA ALA A 342 -18.15 7.51 -3.83
C ALA A 342 -19.40 8.39 -4.08
N GLY A 343 -19.44 9.04 -5.25
CA GLY A 343 -20.58 9.85 -5.71
C GLY A 343 -20.40 11.38 -5.65
N ARG A 344 -19.22 11.90 -5.25
CA ARG A 344 -18.90 13.35 -5.24
C ARG A 344 -17.49 13.65 -5.78
N ASP A 345 -17.20 13.10 -6.95
CA ASP A 345 -15.84 13.12 -7.51
C ASP A 345 -15.74 14.10 -8.69
N GLU A 346 -16.25 15.31 -8.50
CA GLU A 346 -16.31 16.35 -9.53
C GLU A 346 -15.30 17.48 -9.26
N ALA A 347 -14.78 18.08 -10.33
CA ALA A 347 -13.80 19.15 -10.20
C ALA A 347 -14.34 20.38 -9.44
N GLU A 348 -15.65 20.62 -9.54
CA GLU A 348 -16.33 21.73 -8.89
C GLU A 348 -16.36 21.60 -7.37
N ASP A 349 -16.29 20.37 -6.84
CA ASP A 349 -16.24 20.12 -5.39
C ASP A 349 -15.01 20.77 -4.74
N MET A 350 -13.93 21.00 -5.51
CA MET A 350 -12.75 21.71 -5.04
C MET A 350 -13.05 23.16 -4.62
N ALA A 351 -14.05 23.80 -5.21
CA ALA A 351 -14.45 25.16 -4.84
C ALA A 351 -15.21 25.22 -3.50
N SER A 352 -15.71 24.07 -3.01
CA SER A 352 -16.44 23.96 -1.74
C SER A 352 -15.52 23.82 -0.52
N ILE A 353 -14.21 23.66 -0.74
CA ILE A 353 -13.23 23.53 0.35
C ILE A 353 -13.16 24.84 1.14
N LYS A 354 -13.07 24.72 2.46
CA LYS A 354 -13.17 25.85 3.39
C LYS A 354 -12.15 26.96 3.11
N ASN A 355 -10.92 26.60 2.75
CA ASN A 355 -9.82 27.55 2.56
C ASN A 355 -9.44 27.68 1.07
N VAL A 356 -10.41 28.07 0.26
CA VAL A 356 -10.22 28.43 -1.15
C VAL A 356 -10.46 29.92 -1.34
N LEU A 357 -9.53 30.58 -2.03
CA LEU A 357 -9.61 32.00 -2.33
C LEU A 357 -9.41 32.21 -3.82
N PHE A 358 -10.40 32.85 -4.45
CA PHE A 358 -10.31 33.35 -5.81
C PHE A 358 -10.14 34.88 -5.77
N ASP A 359 -9.19 35.38 -6.56
CA ASP A 359 -9.15 36.80 -6.94
C ASP A 359 -10.51 37.21 -7.52
N GLU A 360 -10.90 38.47 -7.33
CA GLU A 360 -12.23 39.00 -7.68
C GLU A 360 -12.61 38.72 -9.14
N LEU A 361 -11.64 38.70 -10.04
CA LEU A 361 -11.86 38.45 -11.46
C LEU A 361 -12.36 37.02 -11.76
N PHE A 362 -12.12 36.06 -10.87
CA PHE A 362 -12.48 34.65 -11.06
C PHE A 362 -13.61 34.16 -10.15
N ARG A 363 -14.25 35.06 -9.38
CA ARG A 363 -15.29 34.70 -8.41
C ARG A 363 -16.60 34.25 -9.04
#